data_AF-A0A928Z1D3-F1
#
_entry.id   AF-A0A928Z1D3-F1
#
_cell.length_a   1.000
_cell.length_b   1.000
_cell.length_c   1.000
_cell.angle_alpha   90.00
_cell.angle_beta   90.00
_cell.angle_gamma   90.00
#
_symmetry.space_group_name_H-M   'P 1'
#
loop_
_entity.id
_entity.type
_entity.pdbx_description
1 polymer ?
#
loop_
_entity_poly.entity_id
_entity_poly.type
_entity_poly.pdbx_seq_one_letter_code
_entity_poly.pdbx_strand_id
1 'polypeptide(L)'
;MKIAIDVTPWMPKPSGIGLYVSNLIQGLTALRSTESFDLELIYQPGLKNWLKRNLSFPDYLQQYSNLHLFPFPVRVSNLFLETPSLFSQQFDRFSQNADIVHGTNYTVFPVQK
;
A
#
# COMPACT_ATOMS: atom_id res chain seq x y z
N MET A 1 13.11 1.30 10.86
CA MET A 1 11.69 0.93 10.74
C MET A 1 11.22 1.26 9.35
N LYS A 2 10.43 0.39 8.71
CA LYS A 2 9.87 0.61 7.38
C LYS A 2 8.35 0.67 7.42
N ILE A 3 7.81 1.74 6.87
CA ILE A 3 6.38 2.05 6.76
C ILE A 3 5.99 1.99 5.29
N ALA A 4 5.04 1.12 4.96
CA ALA A 4 4.46 1.02 3.64
C ALA A 4 3.02 1.58 3.64
N ILE A 5 2.74 2.56 2.79
CA ILE A 5 1.42 3.19 2.66
C ILE A 5 0.77 2.78 1.34
N ASP A 6 -0.46 2.26 1.39
CA ASP A 6 -1.25 1.95 0.21
C ASP A 6 -1.78 3.23 -0.46
N VAL A 7 -1.24 3.49 -1.65
CA VAL A 7 -1.57 4.64 -2.49
C VAL A 7 -2.62 4.33 -3.55
N THR A 8 -3.24 3.15 -3.54
CA THR A 8 -4.31 2.81 -4.48
C THR A 8 -5.47 3.83 -4.52
N PRO A 9 -5.93 4.45 -3.41
CA PRO A 9 -6.97 5.47 -3.47
C PRO A 9 -6.45 6.85 -3.92
N TRP A 10 -5.14 7.02 -4.11
CA TRP A 10 -4.56 8.23 -4.65
C TRP A 10 -4.83 8.26 -6.16
N MET A 11 -5.63 9.23 -6.61
CA MET A 11 -6.00 9.40 -8.02
C MET A 11 -6.08 10.88 -8.40
N PRO A 12 -5.94 11.24 -9.68
CA PRO A 12 -6.29 12.57 -10.18
C PRO A 12 -7.76 12.86 -9.85
N LYS A 13 -8.01 13.93 -9.09
CA LYS A 13 -9.30 14.24 -8.42
C LYS A 13 -9.61 13.26 -7.27
N PRO A 14 -8.87 13.38 -6.15
CA PRO A 14 -9.00 12.45 -5.04
C PRO A 14 -10.39 12.57 -4.38
N SER A 15 -10.91 11.43 -3.93
CA SER A 15 -12.01 11.42 -2.95
C SER A 15 -11.50 11.90 -1.58
N GLY A 16 -12.37 11.99 -0.58
CA GLY A 16 -11.94 12.27 0.80
C GLY A 16 -10.88 11.28 1.31
N ILE A 17 -10.96 10.01 0.91
CA ILE A 17 -9.97 8.99 1.24
C ILE A 17 -8.63 9.27 0.54
N GLY A 18 -8.66 9.67 -0.73
CA GLY A 18 -7.45 10.05 -1.45
C GLY A 18 -6.77 11.29 -0.85
N LEU A 19 -7.56 12.27 -0.38
CA LEU A 19 -7.05 13.45 0.34
C LEU A 19 -6.40 13.06 1.67
N TYR A 20 -7.03 12.15 2.43
CA TYR A 20 -6.46 11.62 3.66
C TYR A 20 -5.09 10.97 3.42
N VAL A 21 -4.99 10.07 2.43
CA VAL A 21 -3.73 9.37 2.11
C VAL A 21 -2.65 10.37 1.67
N SER A 22 -3.01 11.37 0.86
CA SER A 22 -2.08 12.43 0.44
C SER A 22 -1.52 13.20 1.64
N ASN A 23 -2.38 13.60 2.57
CA ASN A 23 -1.97 14.33 3.76
C ASN A 23 -1.11 13.47 4.71
N LEU A 24 -1.45 12.18 4.86
CA LEU A 24 -0.66 11.23 5.64
C LEU A 24 0.77 11.10 5.08
N ILE A 25 0.91 10.89 3.77
CA ILE A 25 2.21 10.76 3.12
C ILE A 25 3.01 12.05 3.23
N GLN A 26 2.37 13.21 3.08
CA GLN A 26 3.03 14.50 3.27
C GLN A 26 3.55 14.67 4.71
N GLY A 27 2.72 14.36 5.71
CA GLY A 27 3.11 14.42 7.12
C GLY A 27 4.26 13.46 7.46
N LEU A 28 4.18 12.21 7.01
CA LEU A 28 5.25 11.22 7.19
C LEU A 28 6.54 11.68 6.48
N THR A 29 6.44 12.20 5.26
CA THR A 29 7.61 12.70 4.53
C THR A 29 8.31 13.83 5.28
N ALA A 30 7.56 14.75 5.90
CA ALA A 30 8.13 15.80 6.73
C ALA A 30 8.86 15.25 7.97
N LEU A 31 8.28 14.24 8.62
CA LEU A 31 8.86 13.59 9.80
C LEU A 31 10.14 12.80 9.52
N ARG A 32 10.41 12.40 8.27
CA ARG A 32 11.67 11.69 7.91
C ARG A 32 12.93 12.50 8.18
N SER A 33 12.80 13.83 8.32
CA SER A 33 13.94 14.69 8.65
C SER A 33 14.36 14.61 10.14
N THR A 34 13.44 14.20 11.02
CA THR A 34 13.64 14.15 12.47
C THR A 34 13.60 12.72 13.01
N GLU A 35 12.89 11.83 12.34
CA GLU A 35 12.66 10.44 12.75
C GLU A 35 13.32 9.46 11.77
N SER A 36 13.88 8.37 12.30
CA SER A 36 14.59 7.36 11.51
C SER A 36 13.65 6.26 11.03
N PHE A 37 13.01 6.48 9.87
CA PHE A 37 12.23 5.44 9.18
C PHE A 37 12.29 5.57 7.65
N ASP A 38 12.06 4.43 6.99
CA ASP A 38 11.89 4.34 5.56
C ASP A 38 10.40 4.36 5.22
N LEU A 39 10.05 5.18 4.22
CA LEU A 39 8.68 5.30 3.72
C LEU A 39 8.63 4.69 2.32
N GLU A 40 7.80 3.67 2.15
CA GLU A 40 7.48 3.06 0.87
C GLU A 40 6.02 3.30 0.50
N LEU A 41 5.76 3.43 -0.79
CA LEU A 41 4.43 3.53 -1.36
C LEU A 41 4.08 2.20 -2.00
N ILE A 42 2.89 1.68 -1.76
CA ILE A 42 2.44 0.41 -2.35
C ILE A 42 1.18 0.65 -3.17
N TYR A 43 1.11 0.04 -4.34
CA TYR A 43 -0.04 0.15 -5.23
C TYR A 43 -0.63 -1.22 -5.53
N GLN A 44 -1.93 -1.37 -5.32
CA GLN A 44 -2.67 -2.58 -5.66
C GLN A 44 -3.29 -2.44 -7.04
N PRO A 45 -3.06 -3.38 -7.97
CA PRO A 45 -3.68 -3.34 -9.28
C PRO A 45 -5.20 -3.51 -9.19
N GLY A 46 -5.94 -2.87 -10.09
CA GLY A 46 -7.36 -3.19 -10.27
C GLY A 46 -7.54 -4.63 -10.74
N LEU A 47 -8.59 -5.32 -10.27
CA LEU A 47 -8.86 -6.74 -10.61
C LEU A 47 -8.85 -7.01 -12.12
N LYS A 48 -9.43 -6.10 -12.92
CA LYS A 48 -9.45 -6.19 -14.38
C LYS A 48 -8.04 -6.18 -14.99
N ASN A 49 -7.16 -5.32 -14.50
CA ASN A 49 -5.80 -5.19 -14.99
C ASN A 49 -4.96 -6.39 -14.54
N TRP A 50 -5.13 -6.84 -13.30
CA TRP A 50 -4.49 -8.03 -12.76
C TRP A 50 -4.85 -9.30 -13.55
N LEU A 51 -6.13 -9.52 -13.88
CA LEU A 51 -6.57 -10.64 -14.72
C LEU A 51 -5.99 -10.60 -16.14
N LYS A 52 -5.73 -9.40 -16.66
CA LYS A 52 -5.05 -9.20 -17.95
C LYS A 52 -3.52 -9.28 -17.84
N ARG A 53 -2.97 -9.57 -16.66
CA ARG A 53 -1.53 -9.49 -16.34
C ARG A 53 -0.93 -8.11 -16.64
N ASN A 54 -1.75 -7.08 -16.68
CA ASN A 54 -1.29 -5.71 -16.77
C ASN A 54 -1.02 -5.18 -15.35
N LEU A 55 0.25 -5.11 -14.98
CA LEU A 55 0.73 -4.69 -13.67
C LEU A 55 1.43 -3.32 -13.72
N SER A 56 1.21 -2.54 -14.77
CA SER A 56 1.78 -1.21 -14.90
C SER A 56 1.23 -0.26 -13.83
N PHE A 57 2.09 0.59 -13.28
CA PHE A 57 1.65 1.69 -12.44
C PHE A 57 0.92 2.75 -13.25
N PRO A 58 -0.12 3.41 -12.69
CA PRO A 58 -0.70 4.60 -13.29
C PRO A 58 0.35 5.72 -13.46
N ASP A 59 0.26 6.48 -14.54
CA ASP A 59 1.25 7.52 -14.91
C ASP A 59 1.53 8.51 -13.78
N TYR A 60 0.49 8.91 -13.03
CA TYR A 60 0.62 9.86 -11.93
C TYR A 60 1.39 9.31 -10.71
N LEU A 61 1.57 7.99 -10.61
CA LEU A 61 2.39 7.36 -9.56
C LEU A 61 3.80 7.02 -10.04
N GLN A 62 4.06 6.94 -11.35
CA GLN A 62 5.36 6.52 -11.89
C GLN A 62 6.52 7.45 -11.50
N GLN A 63 6.22 8.69 -11.07
CA GLN A 63 7.22 9.65 -10.60
C GLN A 63 7.87 9.27 -9.25
N TYR A 64 7.27 8.36 -8.48
CA TYR A 64 7.76 7.99 -7.15
C TYR A 64 8.73 6.81 -7.24
N SER A 65 9.97 7.02 -6.81
CA SER A 65 11.04 6.00 -6.85
C SER A 65 10.89 4.91 -5.79
N ASN A 66 10.17 5.20 -4.72
CA ASN A 66 9.88 4.29 -3.60
C ASN A 66 8.51 3.60 -3.75
N LEU A 67 8.04 3.41 -4.99
CA LEU A 67 6.77 2.78 -5.32
C LEU A 67 6.94 1.29 -5.61
N HIS A 68 6.13 0.47 -4.97
CA HIS A 68 6.13 -0.98 -5.11
C HIS A 68 4.73 -1.49 -5.48
N LEU A 69 4.70 -2.58 -6.25
CA LEU A 69 3.45 -3.23 -6.61
C LEU A 69 3.08 -4.24 -5.52
N PHE A 70 1.83 -4.19 -5.06
CA PHE A 70 1.25 -5.23 -4.23
C PHE A 70 0.80 -6.41 -5.12
N PRO A 71 1.09 -7.67 -4.75
CA PRO A 71 0.86 -8.82 -5.62
C PRO A 71 -0.62 -9.16 -5.87
N PHE A 72 -1.52 -8.61 -5.04
CA PHE A 72 -2.96 -8.87 -5.10
C PHE A 72 -3.75 -7.61 -5.48
N PRO A 73 -4.87 -7.76 -6.20
CA PRO A 73 -5.77 -6.66 -6.44
C PRO A 73 -6.58 -6.32 -5.18
N VAL A 74 -7.02 -5.06 -5.06
CA VAL A 74 -7.78 -4.53 -3.90
C VAL A 74 -8.91 -5.45 -3.45
N ARG A 75 -9.67 -6.03 -4.39
CA ARG A 75 -10.81 -6.90 -4.08
C ARG A 75 -10.40 -8.22 -3.42
N VAL A 76 -9.22 -8.74 -3.78
CA VAL A 76 -8.67 -9.96 -3.15
C VAL A 76 -8.13 -9.62 -1.78
N SER A 77 -7.48 -8.46 -1.62
CA SER A 77 -6.99 -8.00 -0.33
C SER A 77 -8.11 -7.80 0.70
N ASN A 78 -9.29 -7.36 0.27
CA ASN A 78 -10.46 -7.29 1.14
C ASN A 78 -10.93 -8.67 1.64
N LEU A 79 -10.79 -9.73 0.84
CA LEU A 79 -11.12 -11.10 1.25
C LEU A 79 -10.18 -11.61 2.36
N PHE A 80 -8.97 -11.07 2.45
CA PHE A 80 -8.03 -11.41 3.52
C PHE A 80 -8.53 -10.98 4.90
N LEU A 81 -9.32 -9.90 4.97
CA LEU A 81 -9.97 -9.47 6.22
C LEU A 81 -11.00 -10.50 6.69
N GLU A 82 -11.66 -11.17 5.76
CA GLU A 82 -12.66 -12.19 6.05
C GLU A 82 -12.02 -13.55 6.36
N THR A 83 -10.84 -13.84 5.78
CA THR A 83 -10.15 -15.14 5.93
C THR A 83 -8.62 -15.00 6.06
N PRO A 84 -8.10 -14.49 7.19
CA PRO A 84 -6.67 -14.18 7.34
C PRO A 84 -5.75 -15.39 7.21
N SER A 85 -6.22 -16.57 7.62
CA SER A 85 -5.43 -17.80 7.67
C SER A 85 -5.08 -18.38 6.28
N LEU A 86 -5.87 -18.08 5.25
CA LEU A 86 -5.66 -18.63 3.89
C LEU A 86 -4.56 -17.91 3.12
N PHE A 87 -4.21 -16.69 3.53
CA PHE A 87 -3.34 -15.80 2.77
C PHE A 87 -2.18 -15.21 3.58
N SER A 88 -2.00 -15.71 4.80
CA SER A 88 -0.93 -15.29 5.71
C SER A 88 0.45 -15.45 5.08
N GLN A 89 0.76 -16.56 4.43
CA GLN A 89 2.08 -16.80 3.85
C GLN A 89 2.46 -15.83 2.73
N GLN A 90 1.49 -15.43 1.89
CA GLN A 90 1.74 -14.50 0.80
C GLN A 90 1.80 -13.06 1.31
N PHE A 91 1.02 -12.74 2.34
CA PHE A 91 1.12 -11.49 3.05
C PHE A 91 2.47 -11.38 3.78
N ASP A 92 2.92 -12.45 4.43
CA ASP A 92 4.20 -12.56 5.13
C ASP A 92 5.38 -12.30 4.21
N ARG A 93 5.37 -12.80 2.97
CA ARG A 93 6.44 -12.49 2.01
C ARG A 93 6.47 -11.03 1.60
N PHE A 94 5.30 -10.38 1.52
CA PHE A 94 5.23 -8.96 1.20
C PHE A 94 5.63 -8.10 2.40
N SER A 95 5.14 -8.45 3.58
CA SER A 95 5.38 -7.76 4.83
C SER A 95 6.74 -8.03 5.47
N GLN A 96 7.44 -9.09 5.08
CA GLN A 96 8.83 -9.33 5.48
C GLN A 96 9.74 -8.13 5.18
N ASN A 97 9.31 -7.25 4.28
CA ASN A 97 10.04 -6.02 3.94
C ASN A 97 9.56 -4.78 4.70
N ALA A 98 8.41 -4.78 5.39
CA ALA A 98 7.83 -3.61 6.05
C ALA A 98 7.30 -3.92 7.45
N ASP A 99 7.73 -3.16 8.46
CA ASP A 99 7.25 -3.28 9.84
C ASP A 99 5.77 -2.87 9.97
N ILE A 100 5.36 -1.94 9.11
CA ILE A 100 4.06 -1.29 9.12
C ILE A 100 3.48 -1.29 7.71
N VAL A 101 2.23 -1.76 7.54
CA VAL A 101 1.49 -1.64 6.29
C VAL A 101 0.14 -0.98 6.55
N HIS A 102 -0.03 0.23 6.04
CA HIS A 102 -1.25 1.01 6.23
C HIS A 102 -2.00 1.16 4.91
N GLY A 103 -3.24 0.64 4.85
CA GLY A 103 -4.18 0.91 3.78
C GLY A 103 -5.52 1.42 4.32
N THR A 104 -6.33 1.99 3.43
CA THR A 104 -7.59 2.64 3.83
C THR A 104 -8.71 1.66 4.10
N ASN A 105 -8.63 0.45 3.54
CA ASN A 105 -9.61 -0.63 3.74
C ASN A 105 -9.12 -1.71 4.70
N TYR A 106 -7.82 -1.76 4.97
CA TYR A 106 -7.21 -2.68 5.92
C TYR A 106 -6.05 -1.99 6.61
N THR A 107 -6.08 -2.00 7.94
CA THR A 107 -4.95 -1.59 8.76
C THR A 107 -4.21 -2.86 9.14
N VAL A 108 -3.07 -3.18 8.53
CA VAL A 108 -2.26 -4.29 9.02
C VAL A 108 -1.21 -3.73 9.95
N PHE A 109 -1.52 -3.80 11.24
CA PHE A 109 -0.61 -3.41 12.30
C PHE A 109 -0.68 -4.37 13.48
N PRO A 110 0.48 -4.81 14.02
CA PRO A 110 1.77 -5.01 13.36
C PRO A 110 1.79 -6.31 12.54
N VAL A 111 2.63 -6.40 11.50
CA VAL A 111 2.73 -7.67 10.72
C VAL A 111 3.62 -8.70 11.41
N GLN A 112 4.53 -8.26 12.27
CA GLN A 112 5.35 -9.14 13.11
C GLN A 112 5.32 -8.62 14.55
N LYS A 113 5.43 -9.54 15.50
CA LYS A 113 5.78 -9.24 16.90
C LYS A 113 7.29 -9.28 17.05
#